data_AF-A0A5K7Z446-F1
#
_entry.id   AF-A0A5K7Z446-F1
#
_cell.length_a   1.000
_cell.length_b   1.000
_cell.length_c   1.000
_cell.angle_alpha   90.00
_cell.angle_beta   90.00
_cell.angle_gamma   90.00
#
_symmetry.space_group_name_H-M   'P 1'
#
loop_
_entity.id
_entity.type
_entity.pdbx_description
1 polymer ?
#
loop_
_entity_poly.entity_id
_entity_poly.type
_entity_poly.pdbx_seq_one_letter_code
_entity_poly.pdbx_strand_id
1 'polypeptide(L)'
;MKLSPLNEIIKADVEEVTKAILKDAVDPWMFFNSKGVQIKKVYGGSISISGVEYSGSAVLIFWNGFIDAYIKKRSRDLIETTRLKAIERNILVQGALESCRLHLHGMISQIFNRMAIIDQRLRGKGYPNSVEIKDVHKRIMQNCLVVDTLINSEIESSKNIKRKTSKWLNAFELKPNFFGMGINLNWLISKVFRKK
;
A
#
# COMPACT_ATOMS: atom_id res chain seq x y z
N MET A 1 17.85 5.36 10.21
CA MET A 1 16.64 4.56 10.46
C MET A 1 17.03 3.09 10.47
N LYS A 2 16.75 2.32 11.54
CA LYS A 2 17.13 0.90 11.60
C LYS A 2 16.09 0.08 10.85
N LEU A 3 16.50 -0.63 9.81
CA LEU A 3 15.59 -1.47 9.01
C LEU A 3 15.10 -2.66 9.83
N SER A 4 13.85 -3.07 9.59
CA SER A 4 13.27 -4.26 10.21
C SER A 4 14.08 -5.51 9.84
N PRO A 5 14.18 -6.52 10.74
CA PRO A 5 14.72 -7.84 10.36
C PRO A 5 13.94 -8.52 9.21
N LEU A 6 12.72 -8.06 8.90
CA LEU A 6 11.94 -8.52 7.74
C LEU A 6 12.25 -7.79 6.43
N ASN A 7 13.19 -6.83 6.42
CA ASN A 7 13.37 -5.92 5.30
C ASN A 7 13.56 -6.62 3.95
N GLU A 8 14.42 -7.64 3.89
CA GLU A 8 14.69 -8.35 2.63
C GLU A 8 13.47 -9.11 2.11
N ILE A 9 12.64 -9.66 3.02
CA ILE A 9 11.41 -10.35 2.64
C ILE A 9 10.37 -9.35 2.14
N ILE A 10 10.22 -8.24 2.86
CA ILE A 10 9.29 -7.16 2.46
C ILE A 10 9.71 -6.60 1.09
N LYS A 11 11.01 -6.40 0.88
CA LYS A 11 11.56 -5.95 -0.39
C LYS A 11 11.21 -6.93 -1.51
N ALA A 12 11.45 -8.23 -1.31
CA ALA A 12 11.15 -9.26 -2.30
C ALA A 12 9.64 -9.31 -2.63
N ASP A 13 8.77 -9.27 -1.62
CA ASP A 13 7.31 -9.25 -1.82
C ASP A 13 6.88 -8.03 -2.65
N VAL A 14 7.43 -6.84 -2.32
CA VAL A 14 7.12 -5.61 -3.05
C VAL A 14 7.64 -5.65 -4.48
N GLU A 15 8.85 -6.17 -4.71
CA GLU A 15 9.43 -6.32 -6.05
C GLU A 15 8.61 -7.28 -6.92
N GLU A 16 8.13 -8.39 -6.36
CA GLU A 16 7.26 -9.33 -7.07
C GLU A 16 5.95 -8.67 -7.50
N VAL A 17 5.30 -7.97 -6.57
CA VAL A 17 4.09 -7.19 -6.86
C VAL A 17 4.35 -6.09 -7.88
N THR A 18 5.49 -5.41 -7.80
CA THR A 18 5.89 -4.37 -8.76
C THR A 18 6.00 -4.96 -10.16
N LYS A 19 6.71 -6.09 -10.31
CA LYS A 19 6.85 -6.80 -11.59
C LYS A 19 5.49 -7.22 -12.15
N ALA A 20 4.59 -7.72 -11.29
CA ALA A 20 3.24 -8.09 -11.70
C ALA A 20 2.42 -6.89 -12.21
N ILE A 21 2.42 -5.76 -11.49
CA ILE A 21 1.72 -4.54 -11.93
C ILE A 21 2.28 -4.05 -13.27
N LEU A 22 3.61 -4.02 -13.41
CA LEU A 22 4.25 -3.58 -14.64
C LEU A 22 3.84 -4.47 -15.81
N LYS A 23 4.00 -5.79 -15.66
CA LYS A 23 3.69 -6.78 -16.70
C LYS A 23 2.22 -6.77 -17.11
N ASP A 24 1.31 -6.74 -16.15
CA ASP A 24 -0.11 -6.96 -16.41
C ASP A 24 -0.87 -5.69 -16.79
N ALA A 25 -0.40 -4.51 -16.34
CA ALA A 25 -1.15 -3.26 -16.44
C ALA A 25 -0.40 -2.13 -17.16
N VAL A 26 0.93 -2.10 -17.15
CA VAL A 26 1.72 -0.97 -17.70
C VAL A 26 2.37 -1.33 -19.03
N ASP A 27 3.15 -2.39 -19.07
CA ASP A 27 3.88 -2.84 -20.25
C ASP A 27 3.01 -3.21 -21.47
N PRO A 28 1.75 -3.69 -21.34
CA PRO A 28 0.90 -3.93 -22.52
C PRO A 28 0.70 -2.69 -23.39
N TRP A 29 0.75 -1.48 -22.80
CA TRP A 29 0.65 -0.23 -23.54
C TRP A 29 1.81 0.02 -24.48
N MET A 30 2.97 -0.62 -24.31
CA MET A 30 4.07 -0.52 -25.27
C MET A 30 3.69 -0.98 -26.68
N PHE A 31 2.71 -1.89 -26.77
CA PHE A 31 2.24 -2.46 -28.03
C PHE A 31 0.96 -1.78 -28.54
N PHE A 32 0.56 -0.64 -27.94
CA PHE A 32 -0.67 0.05 -28.28
C PHE A 32 -0.80 0.34 -29.77
N ASN A 33 0.25 0.88 -30.40
CA ASN A 33 0.21 1.24 -31.82
C ASN A 33 0.18 0.01 -32.76
N SER A 34 0.61 -1.19 -32.32
CA SER A 34 0.71 -2.38 -33.18
C SER A 34 -0.43 -3.37 -32.98
N LYS A 35 -0.89 -3.57 -31.75
CA LYS A 35 -1.90 -4.58 -31.38
C LYS A 35 -3.05 -4.02 -30.55
N GLY A 36 -3.03 -2.72 -30.24
CA GLY A 36 -3.91 -2.15 -29.22
C GLY A 36 -3.49 -2.57 -27.81
N VAL A 37 -4.39 -2.37 -26.85
CA VAL A 37 -4.19 -2.73 -25.45
C VAL A 37 -5.41 -3.47 -24.91
N GLN A 38 -5.17 -4.54 -24.16
CA GLN A 38 -6.20 -5.26 -23.41
C GLN A 38 -5.68 -5.54 -22.00
N ILE A 39 -6.30 -4.89 -21.01
CA ILE A 39 -5.89 -4.97 -19.60
C ILE A 39 -7.13 -5.21 -18.74
N LYS A 40 -7.03 -6.09 -17.74
CA LYS A 40 -8.09 -6.27 -16.74
C LYS A 40 -8.02 -5.15 -15.71
N LYS A 41 -9.16 -4.69 -15.19
CA LYS A 41 -9.18 -3.73 -14.09
C LYS A 41 -9.17 -4.45 -12.74
N VAL A 42 -8.67 -3.77 -11.72
CA VAL A 42 -8.54 -4.28 -10.34
C VAL A 42 -9.86 -4.73 -9.71
N TYR A 43 -10.94 -3.98 -10.00
CA TYR A 43 -12.28 -4.19 -9.42
C TYR A 43 -13.26 -4.79 -10.43
N GLY A 44 -12.76 -5.49 -11.45
CA GLY A 44 -13.57 -6.08 -12.51
C GLY A 44 -13.71 -5.18 -13.74
N GLY A 45 -14.09 -5.80 -14.85
CA GLY A 45 -14.08 -5.20 -16.18
C GLY A 45 -12.69 -5.20 -16.83
N SER A 46 -12.62 -4.67 -18.06
CA SER A 46 -11.39 -4.55 -18.83
C SER A 46 -11.31 -3.20 -19.53
N ILE A 47 -10.09 -2.80 -19.89
CA ILE A 47 -9.79 -1.75 -20.84
C ILE A 47 -9.40 -2.48 -22.12
N SER A 48 -10.11 -2.24 -23.21
CA SER A 48 -9.77 -2.75 -24.54
C SER A 48 -9.84 -1.59 -25.53
N ILE A 49 -8.72 -1.26 -26.15
CA ILE A 49 -8.59 -0.16 -27.11
C ILE A 49 -7.73 -0.66 -28.26
N SER A 50 -8.21 -0.51 -29.50
CA SER A 50 -7.49 -0.89 -30.71
C SER A 50 -7.94 -0.05 -31.90
N GLY A 51 -7.11 0.05 -32.93
CA GLY A 51 -7.47 0.72 -34.19
C GLY A 51 -7.55 2.25 -34.10
N VAL A 52 -7.03 2.85 -33.03
CA VAL A 52 -6.97 4.31 -32.83
C VAL A 52 -5.56 4.75 -32.52
N GLU A 53 -5.23 6.00 -32.85
CA GLU A 53 -3.96 6.61 -32.48
C GLU A 53 -3.89 6.88 -30.97
N TYR A 54 -2.68 6.86 -30.41
CA TYR A 54 -2.44 7.27 -29.02
C TYR A 54 -2.56 8.80 -28.89
N SER A 55 -3.79 9.29 -28.87
CA SER A 55 -4.13 10.70 -28.69
C SER A 55 -5.47 10.86 -27.96
N GLY A 56 -5.76 12.08 -27.49
CA GLY A 56 -7.03 12.41 -26.82
C GLY A 56 -7.40 11.43 -25.70
N SER A 57 -8.51 10.72 -25.88
CA SER A 57 -9.05 9.77 -24.89
C SER A 57 -8.10 8.63 -24.54
N ALA A 58 -7.27 8.14 -25.47
CA ALA A 58 -6.33 7.05 -25.18
C ALA A 58 -5.28 7.47 -24.14
N VAL A 59 -4.77 8.71 -24.26
CA VAL A 59 -3.84 9.33 -23.31
C VAL A 59 -4.52 9.53 -21.95
N LEU A 60 -5.78 9.99 -21.95
CA LEU A 60 -6.55 10.16 -20.72
C LEU A 60 -6.75 8.84 -19.99
N ILE A 61 -7.08 7.75 -20.71
CA ILE A 61 -7.25 6.42 -20.10
C ILE A 61 -5.93 5.90 -19.56
N PHE A 62 -4.82 6.11 -20.28
CA PHE A 62 -3.49 5.70 -19.82
C PHE A 62 -3.09 6.39 -18.50
N TRP A 63 -3.39 7.68 -18.36
CA TRP A 63 -3.00 8.43 -17.15
C TRP A 63 -4.04 8.38 -16.03
N ASN A 64 -5.32 8.11 -16.29
CA ASN A 64 -6.35 8.29 -15.28
C ASN A 64 -6.90 6.98 -14.68
N GLY A 65 -6.73 6.87 -13.35
CA GLY A 65 -7.57 6.06 -12.46
C GLY A 65 -7.27 4.55 -12.40
N PHE A 66 -6.88 3.91 -13.51
CA PHE A 66 -6.68 2.46 -13.47
C PHE A 66 -5.43 2.08 -12.64
N ILE A 67 -4.31 2.76 -12.83
CA ILE A 67 -3.06 2.42 -12.13
C ILE A 67 -3.11 2.80 -10.65
N ASP A 68 -3.76 3.92 -10.32
CA ASP A 68 -3.93 4.37 -8.94
C ASP A 68 -4.73 3.34 -8.13
N ALA A 69 -5.72 2.69 -8.75
CA ALA A 69 -6.46 1.58 -8.16
C ALA A 69 -5.58 0.34 -7.91
N TYR A 70 -4.66 0.02 -8.84
CA TYR A 70 -3.69 -1.08 -8.71
C TYR A 70 -2.77 -0.83 -7.52
N ILE A 71 -2.14 0.34 -7.48
CA ILE A 71 -1.26 0.76 -6.39
C ILE A 71 -2.02 0.67 -5.06
N LYS A 72 -3.19 1.30 -4.95
CA LYS A 72 -3.95 1.33 -3.69
C LYS A 72 -4.34 -0.05 -3.18
N LYS A 73 -4.77 -0.97 -4.05
CA LYS A 73 -5.15 -2.32 -3.63
C LYS A 73 -3.91 -3.12 -3.21
N ARG A 74 -2.89 -3.15 -4.06
CA ARG A 74 -1.67 -3.93 -3.81
C ARG A 74 -0.90 -3.44 -2.59
N SER A 75 -0.87 -2.12 -2.36
CA SER A 75 -0.32 -1.55 -1.12
C SER A 75 -1.07 -2.05 0.12
N ARG A 76 -2.41 -2.11 0.10
CA ARG A 76 -3.16 -2.65 1.24
C ARG A 76 -2.84 -4.13 1.50
N ASP A 77 -2.82 -4.93 0.43
CA ASP A 77 -2.50 -6.36 0.54
C ASP A 77 -1.09 -6.58 1.15
N LEU A 78 -0.11 -5.78 0.71
CA LEU A 78 1.28 -5.85 1.21
C LEU A 78 1.41 -5.35 2.66
N ILE A 79 0.69 -4.29 3.03
CA ILE A 79 0.66 -3.77 4.40
C ILE A 79 0.11 -4.84 5.35
N GLU A 80 -1.01 -5.45 4.98
CA GLU A 80 -1.64 -6.51 5.77
C GLU A 80 -0.74 -7.74 5.88
N THR A 81 -0.17 -8.19 4.76
CA THR A 81 0.77 -9.32 4.74
C THR A 81 2.00 -9.04 5.60
N THR A 82 2.55 -7.83 5.54
CA THR A 82 3.71 -7.42 6.34
C THR A 82 3.36 -7.44 7.84
N ARG A 83 2.18 -6.94 8.20
CA ARG A 83 1.68 -6.94 9.58
C ARG A 83 1.58 -8.37 10.12
N LEU A 84 0.97 -9.28 9.37
CA LEU A 84 0.81 -10.68 9.76
C LEU A 84 2.18 -11.36 9.93
N LYS A 85 3.09 -11.22 8.96
CA LYS A 85 4.46 -11.75 9.05
C LYS A 85 5.23 -11.21 10.27
N ALA A 86 5.03 -9.94 10.62
CA ALA A 86 5.65 -9.36 11.80
C ALA A 86 5.11 -9.97 13.10
N ILE A 87 3.80 -10.20 13.19
CA ILE A 87 3.17 -10.85 14.34
C ILE A 87 3.66 -12.30 14.48
N GLU A 88 3.64 -13.06 13.40
CA GLU A 88 4.07 -14.48 13.37
C GLU A 88 5.52 -14.66 13.85
N ARG A 89 6.39 -13.71 13.53
CA ARG A 89 7.82 -13.77 13.87
C ARG A 89 8.20 -13.00 15.13
N ASN A 90 7.22 -12.53 15.91
CA ASN A 90 7.45 -11.71 17.11
C ASN A 90 8.31 -10.46 16.86
N ILE A 91 8.18 -9.86 15.68
CA ILE A 91 8.89 -8.64 15.29
C ILE A 91 7.99 -7.44 15.55
N LEU A 92 8.58 -6.29 15.90
CA LEU A 92 7.83 -5.06 16.11
C LEU A 92 7.14 -4.62 14.80
N VAL A 93 5.81 -4.77 14.75
CA VAL A 93 4.94 -4.41 13.61
C VAL A 93 5.25 -3.02 13.07
N GLN A 94 5.42 -2.02 13.96
CA GLN A 94 5.75 -0.66 13.54
C GLN A 94 7.05 -0.63 12.70
N GLY A 95 8.13 -1.29 13.14
CA GLY A 95 9.36 -1.34 12.38
C GLY A 95 9.20 -2.03 11.02
N ALA A 96 8.41 -3.11 10.95
CA ALA A 96 8.13 -3.80 9.69
C ALA A 96 7.30 -2.94 8.71
N LEU A 97 6.26 -2.26 9.19
CA LEU A 97 5.43 -1.37 8.37
C LEU A 97 6.21 -0.14 7.88
N GLU A 98 7.13 0.37 8.69
CA GLU A 98 8.05 1.44 8.31
C GLU A 98 8.99 1.00 7.18
N SER A 99 9.55 -0.21 7.23
CA SER A 99 10.29 -0.79 6.10
C SER A 99 9.41 -0.97 4.87
N CYS A 100 8.16 -1.43 5.04
CA CYS A 100 7.19 -1.57 3.95
C CYS A 100 6.90 -0.23 3.25
N ARG A 101 6.79 0.86 4.02
CA ARG A 101 6.60 2.22 3.47
C ARG A 101 7.67 2.57 2.44
N LEU A 102 8.94 2.39 2.81
CA LEU A 102 10.07 2.73 1.94
C LEU A 102 10.03 1.95 0.62
N HIS A 103 9.75 0.65 0.69
CA HIS A 103 9.68 -0.18 -0.52
C HIS A 103 8.45 0.16 -1.37
N LEU A 104 7.30 0.43 -0.75
CA LEU A 104 6.10 0.86 -1.48
C LEU A 104 6.29 2.22 -2.17
N HIS A 105 7.02 3.16 -1.58
CA HIS A 105 7.42 4.42 -2.24
C HIS A 105 8.29 4.13 -3.47
N GLY A 106 9.24 3.20 -3.34
CA GLY A 106 10.06 2.72 -4.45
C GLY A 106 9.22 2.12 -5.59
N MET A 107 8.27 1.23 -5.27
CA MET A 107 7.32 0.67 -6.23
C MET A 107 6.55 1.75 -6.99
N ILE A 108 5.99 2.73 -6.27
CA ILE A 108 5.21 3.84 -6.87
C ILE A 108 6.08 4.63 -7.85
N SER A 109 7.29 4.98 -7.44
CA SER A 109 8.24 5.70 -8.29
C SER A 109 8.58 4.90 -9.56
N GLN A 110 8.88 3.61 -9.42
CA GLN A 110 9.18 2.74 -10.56
C GLN A 110 8.02 2.65 -11.55
N ILE A 111 6.78 2.47 -11.05
CA ILE A 111 5.59 2.38 -11.89
C ILE A 111 5.38 3.66 -12.69
N PHE A 112 5.37 4.83 -12.03
CA PHE A 112 5.09 6.08 -12.72
C PHE A 112 6.20 6.51 -13.68
N ASN A 113 7.47 6.27 -13.33
CA ASN A 113 8.58 6.51 -14.26
C ASN A 113 8.49 5.59 -15.48
N ARG A 114 8.14 4.31 -15.28
CA ARG A 114 7.91 3.39 -16.41
C ARG A 114 6.76 3.85 -17.30
N MET A 115 5.68 4.33 -16.71
CA MET A 115 4.56 4.91 -17.47
C MET A 115 4.99 6.15 -18.26
N ALA A 116 5.79 7.05 -17.68
CA ALA A 116 6.28 8.24 -18.37
C ALA A 116 7.14 7.89 -19.60
N ILE A 117 7.99 6.87 -19.49
CA ILE A 117 8.79 6.35 -20.61
C ILE A 117 7.90 5.79 -21.72
N ILE A 118 6.87 5.00 -21.36
CA ILE A 118 5.94 4.43 -22.35
C ILE A 118 5.16 5.53 -23.04
N ASP A 119 4.63 6.49 -22.29
CA ASP A 119 3.91 7.64 -22.83
C ASP A 119 4.76 8.48 -23.79
N GLN A 120 6.02 8.75 -23.42
CA GLN A 120 6.97 9.45 -24.28
C GLN A 120 7.17 8.70 -25.60
N ARG A 121 7.37 7.39 -25.55
CA ARG A 121 7.52 6.54 -26.74
C ARG A 121 6.27 6.56 -27.62
N LEU A 122 5.09 6.48 -27.02
CA LEU A 122 3.82 6.45 -27.74
C LEU A 122 3.52 7.81 -28.39
N ARG A 123 3.72 8.93 -27.67
CA ARG A 123 3.60 10.29 -28.22
C ARG A 123 4.62 10.58 -29.32
N GLY A 124 5.85 10.09 -29.15
CA GLY A 124 6.91 10.19 -30.15
C GLY A 124 6.76 9.25 -31.34
N LYS A 125 5.68 8.46 -31.43
CA LYS A 125 5.40 7.52 -32.54
C LYS A 125 6.57 6.56 -32.85
N GLY A 126 7.29 6.14 -31.81
CA GLY A 126 8.49 5.31 -31.96
C GLY A 126 9.83 6.06 -31.89
N TYR A 127 9.81 7.40 -31.91
CA TYR A 127 10.97 8.28 -31.73
C TYR A 127 10.87 9.00 -30.37
N PRO A 128 11.19 8.34 -29.24
CA PRO A 128 10.95 8.90 -27.91
C PRO A 128 11.67 10.24 -27.65
N ASN A 129 12.85 10.45 -28.23
CA ASN A 129 13.62 11.68 -28.05
C ASN A 129 13.03 12.90 -28.79
N SER A 130 11.99 12.71 -29.60
CA SER A 130 11.28 13.82 -30.26
C SER A 130 10.29 14.54 -29.34
N VAL A 131 10.02 13.98 -28.15
CA VAL A 131 9.01 14.48 -27.22
C VAL A 131 9.56 14.42 -25.80
N GLU A 132 9.28 15.44 -24.99
CA GLU A 132 9.70 15.47 -23.59
C GLU A 132 8.98 14.41 -22.74
N ILE A 133 9.73 13.85 -21.79
CA ILE A 133 9.18 12.94 -20.79
C ILE A 133 8.24 13.72 -19.86
N LYS A 134 7.09 13.12 -19.56
CA LYS A 134 6.11 13.76 -18.68
C LYS A 134 6.63 13.77 -17.24
N ASP A 135 6.58 14.92 -16.58
CA ASP A 135 6.84 14.99 -15.14
C ASP A 135 5.73 14.26 -14.35
N VAL A 136 6.15 13.28 -13.57
CA VAL A 136 5.30 12.44 -12.73
C VAL A 136 5.49 12.71 -11.24
N HIS A 137 6.35 13.63 -10.84
CA HIS A 137 6.71 13.88 -9.44
C HIS A 137 5.48 14.13 -8.56
N LYS A 138 4.57 15.02 -8.99
CA LYS A 138 3.33 15.32 -8.26
C LYS A 138 2.48 14.07 -8.02
N ARG A 139 2.41 13.18 -9.02
CA ARG A 139 1.58 11.98 -8.96
C ARG A 139 2.20 10.87 -8.10
N ILE A 140 3.53 10.76 -8.14
CA ILE A 140 4.30 9.94 -7.20
C ILE A 140 4.01 10.41 -5.77
N MET A 141 4.18 11.71 -5.47
CA MET A 141 3.92 12.26 -4.14
C MET A 141 2.48 11.97 -3.67
N GLN A 142 1.47 12.20 -4.52
CA GLN A 142 0.08 11.94 -4.17
C GLN A 142 -0.17 10.48 -3.79
N ASN A 143 0.39 9.53 -4.54
CA ASN A 143 0.22 8.10 -4.25
C ASN A 143 1.04 7.66 -3.03
N CYS A 144 2.23 8.22 -2.81
CA CYS A 144 3.01 7.97 -1.60
C CYS A 144 2.24 8.46 -0.36
N LEU A 145 1.62 9.63 -0.42
CA LEU A 145 0.76 10.12 0.67
C LEU A 145 -0.40 9.17 0.97
N VAL A 146 -1.04 8.61 -0.06
CA VAL A 146 -2.09 7.59 0.14
C VAL A 146 -1.52 6.38 0.89
N VAL A 147 -0.36 5.87 0.49
CA VAL A 147 0.30 4.76 1.21
C VAL A 147 0.65 5.14 2.64
N ASP A 148 1.15 6.35 2.87
CA ASP A 148 1.51 6.83 4.21
C ASP A 148 0.29 6.89 5.12
N THR A 149 -0.85 7.38 4.62
CA THR A 149 -2.10 7.37 5.39
C THR A 149 -2.54 5.96 5.75
N LEU A 150 -2.44 4.99 4.84
CA LEU A 150 -2.78 3.59 5.11
C LEU A 150 -1.87 3.01 6.19
N ILE A 151 -0.56 3.19 6.08
CA ILE A 151 0.41 2.66 7.04
C ILE A 151 0.23 3.29 8.41
N ASN A 152 0.03 4.61 8.47
CA ASN A 152 -0.16 5.32 9.74
C ASN A 152 -1.43 4.82 10.46
N SER A 153 -2.52 4.62 9.72
CA SER A 153 -3.76 4.06 10.27
C SER A 153 -3.56 2.65 10.86
N GLU A 154 -2.71 1.84 10.23
CA GLU A 154 -2.42 0.48 10.69
C GLU A 154 -1.51 0.46 11.92
N ILE A 155 -0.52 1.36 11.97
CA ILE A 155 0.36 1.55 13.13
C ILE A 155 -0.46 2.02 14.34
N GLU A 156 -1.37 2.97 14.17
CA GLU A 156 -2.26 3.45 15.23
C GLU A 156 -3.19 2.36 15.74
N SER A 157 -3.78 1.59 14.83
CA SER A 157 -4.64 0.44 15.16
C SER A 157 -3.87 -0.59 15.99
N SER A 158 -2.63 -0.89 15.60
CA SER A 158 -1.74 -1.81 16.32
C SER A 158 -1.40 -1.31 17.75
N LYS A 159 -1.21 -0.01 17.94
CA LYS A 159 -0.95 0.60 19.27
C LYS A 159 -2.18 0.51 20.17
N ASN A 160 -3.36 0.75 19.62
CA ASN A 160 -4.61 0.70 20.38
C ASN A 160 -4.95 -0.72 20.86
N ILE A 161 -4.67 -1.74 20.04
CA ILE A 161 -4.81 -3.15 20.45
C ILE A 161 -3.92 -3.43 21.66
N LYS A 162 -2.62 -3.09 21.60
CA LYS A 162 -1.69 -3.29 22.73
C LYS A 162 -2.15 -2.59 24.01
N ARG A 163 -2.63 -1.34 23.91
CA ARG A 163 -3.15 -0.57 25.06
C ARG A 163 -4.39 -1.20 25.68
N LYS A 164 -5.31 -1.73 24.86
CA LYS A 164 -6.53 -2.39 25.36
C LYS A 164 -6.18 -3.70 26.08
N THR A 165 -5.27 -4.48 25.51
CA THR A 165 -4.80 -5.73 26.13
C THR A 165 -4.04 -5.48 27.42
N SER A 166 -3.13 -4.50 27.47
CA SER A 166 -2.40 -4.16 28.71
C SER A 166 -3.32 -3.60 29.79
N LYS A 167 -4.31 -2.76 29.43
CA LYS A 167 -5.31 -2.26 30.38
C LYS A 167 -6.15 -3.40 30.97
N TRP A 168 -6.49 -4.40 30.15
CA TRP A 168 -7.22 -5.58 30.62
C TRP A 168 -6.33 -6.45 31.52
N LEU A 169 -5.09 -6.74 31.11
CA LEU A 169 -4.13 -7.50 31.90
C LEU A 169 -3.83 -6.83 33.25
N ASN A 170 -3.58 -5.51 33.30
CA ASN A 170 -3.36 -4.78 34.55
C ASN A 170 -4.64 -4.68 35.41
N ALA A 171 -5.83 -4.72 34.80
CA ALA A 171 -7.07 -4.84 35.55
C ALA A 171 -7.25 -6.23 36.19
N PHE A 172 -6.58 -7.25 35.63
CA PHE A 172 -6.54 -8.63 36.11
C PHE A 172 -5.24 -8.99 36.84
N GLU A 173 -4.26 -8.08 36.97
CA GLU A 173 -3.10 -8.24 37.84
C GLU A 173 -3.58 -8.30 39.29
N LEU A 174 -3.83 -9.53 39.73
CA LEU A 174 -3.99 -9.93 41.13
C LEU A 174 -2.73 -9.54 41.89
N LYS A 175 -2.74 -8.38 42.55
CA LYS A 175 -1.72 -8.08 43.55
C LYS A 175 -1.88 -9.08 44.71
N PRO A 176 -0.81 -9.75 45.16
CA PRO A 176 -0.86 -10.55 46.37
C PRO A 176 -0.94 -9.59 47.55
N ASN A 177 -2.15 -9.33 48.04
CA ASN A 177 -2.34 -8.87 49.41
C ASN A 177 -2.53 -10.10 50.31
N PHE A 178 -2.11 -9.94 51.57
CA PHE A 178 -1.77 -10.97 52.58
C PHE A 178 -2.83 -12.06 52.91
N PHE A 179 -3.97 -12.08 52.23
CA PHE A 179 -5.01 -13.11 52.31
C PHE A 179 -5.64 -13.29 50.92
N GLY A 180 -5.35 -14.42 50.26
CA GLY A 180 -5.98 -14.99 49.04
C GLY A 180 -6.81 -14.09 48.10
N MET A 181 -6.31 -13.88 46.87
CA MET A 181 -7.00 -13.36 45.67
C MET A 181 -7.97 -12.17 45.87
N GLY A 182 -7.46 -10.94 45.79
CA GLY A 182 -8.29 -9.74 45.69
C GLY A 182 -8.59 -9.34 44.23
N ILE A 183 -9.85 -9.40 43.81
CA ILE A 183 -10.32 -8.76 42.56
C ILE A 183 -10.52 -7.26 42.83
N ASN A 184 -9.94 -6.38 42.01
CA ASN A 184 -10.12 -4.94 42.15
C ASN A 184 -11.51 -4.49 41.65
N LEU A 185 -12.44 -4.25 42.58
CA LEU A 185 -13.84 -3.87 42.32
C LEU A 185 -14.08 -2.42 41.89
N ASN A 186 -13.05 -1.55 41.78
CA ASN A 186 -13.25 -0.16 41.34
C ASN A 186 -13.80 -0.06 39.90
N TRP A 187 -13.57 -1.08 39.07
CA TRP A 187 -14.13 -1.11 37.71
C TRP A 187 -15.65 -1.33 37.69
N LEU A 188 -16.20 -2.13 38.61
CA LEU A 188 -17.63 -2.43 38.68
C LEU A 188 -18.46 -1.22 39.12
N ILE A 189 -17.93 -0.38 40.02
CA ILE A 189 -18.65 0.78 40.57
C ILE A 189 -18.76 1.90 39.51
N SER A 190 -17.76 2.09 38.67
CA SER A 190 -17.77 3.14 37.62
C SER A 190 -18.76 2.90 36.47
N LYS A 191 -19.25 1.66 36.31
CA LYS A 191 -20.21 1.28 35.25
C LYS A 191 -21.67 1.35 35.71
N VAL A 192 -21.91 1.27 37.01
CA VAL A 192 -23.27 1.30 37.60
C VAL A 192 -23.76 2.73 37.85
N PHE A 193 -22.86 3.70 38.08
CA PHE A 193 -23.24 5.09 38.39
C PHE A 193 -23.30 6.05 37.19
N ARG A 194 -23.21 5.56 35.94
CA ARG A 194 -23.32 6.40 34.72
C ARG A 194 -24.68 6.29 34.00
N LYS A 195 -25.70 5.79 34.69
CA LYS A 195 -27.11 5.91 34.32
C LYS A 195 -27.90 6.42 35.54
N LYS A 196 -27.87 7.73 35.74
CA LYS A 196 -28.96 8.52 36.34
C LYS A 196 -28.78 9.96 35.89
#